data_AF-A0A937STF7-F1
#
_entry.id   AF-A0A937STF7-F1
#
_cell.length_a   1.000
_cell.length_b   1.000
_cell.length_c   1.000
_cell.angle_alpha   90.00
_cell.angle_beta   90.00
_cell.angle_gamma   90.00
#
_symmetry.space_group_name_H-M   'P 1'
#
loop_
_entity.id
_entity.type
_entity.pdbx_description
1 polymer ?
#
loop_
_entity_poly.entity_id
_entity_poly.type
_entity_poly.pdbx_seq_one_letter_code
_entity_poly.pdbx_strand_id
1 'polypeptide(L)'
;MRNPSNKFLLLGMALAIALGPLLLQMDSAKAAGKSNWRIGRVYNRLICNNCHRQDGGKVISPINRTIADWKAYFASDVHKTAGKAKPSVRYYTSREYRESIKHKSKAAAKFLKFPDDVMTAHVIEFYIHGAKDSDTPARCQ
;
A
#
# COMPACT_ATOMS: atom_id res chain seq x y z
N MET A 1 2.79 -21.23 -74.10
CA MET A 1 4.04 -21.95 -74.42
C MET A 1 5.09 -21.65 -73.34
N ARG A 2 6.06 -22.56 -73.18
CA ARG A 2 6.93 -22.79 -72.02
C ARG A 2 7.93 -21.67 -71.69
N ASN A 3 8.21 -21.58 -70.38
CA ASN A 3 9.40 -21.14 -69.62
C ASN A 3 10.73 -21.09 -70.40
N PRO A 4 11.71 -20.20 -70.08
CA PRO A 4 12.68 -20.56 -69.04
C PRO A 4 13.23 -19.41 -68.16
N SER A 5 13.29 -19.68 -66.86
CA SER A 5 14.52 -19.73 -66.05
C SER A 5 15.62 -18.69 -66.31
N ASN A 6 15.79 -17.73 -65.38
CA ASN A 6 17.08 -17.12 -65.11
C ASN A 6 17.47 -17.37 -63.65
N LYS A 7 18.43 -18.29 -63.48
CA LYS A 7 19.27 -18.39 -62.29
C LYS A 7 20.39 -17.37 -62.48
N PHE A 8 20.70 -16.55 -61.48
CA PHE A 8 22.08 -16.26 -61.04
C PHE A 8 22.09 -15.19 -59.95
N LEU A 9 22.87 -15.48 -58.90
CA LEU A 9 23.54 -14.59 -57.94
C LEU A 9 22.64 -13.71 -57.05
N LEU A 10 22.43 -14.07 -55.78
CA LEU A 10 23.35 -13.82 -54.66
C LEU A 10 23.96 -12.42 -54.67
N LEU A 11 23.36 -11.50 -53.91
CA LEU A 11 24.05 -10.64 -52.93
C LEU A 11 23.02 -9.76 -52.24
N GLY A 12 23.13 -9.59 -50.92
CA GLY A 12 22.57 -8.41 -50.26
C GLY A 12 21.69 -8.70 -49.06
N MET A 13 22.36 -8.89 -47.93
CA MET A 13 22.02 -8.23 -46.67
C MET A 13 20.72 -8.68 -46.00
N ALA A 14 20.86 -9.72 -45.18
CA ALA A 14 19.97 -10.01 -44.08
C ALA A 14 19.89 -8.78 -43.14
N LEU A 15 18.79 -8.03 -43.22
CA LEU A 15 18.35 -7.16 -42.14
C LEU A 15 17.24 -7.90 -41.39
N ALA A 16 17.66 -8.79 -40.49
CA ALA A 16 16.76 -9.38 -39.51
C ALA A 16 16.33 -8.27 -38.53
N ILE A 17 15.25 -7.57 -38.86
CA ILE A 17 14.51 -6.79 -37.88
C ILE A 17 13.87 -7.81 -36.94
N ALA A 18 14.57 -8.08 -35.84
CA ALA A 18 14.03 -8.79 -34.70
C ALA A 18 12.86 -7.98 -34.13
N LEU A 19 11.66 -8.22 -34.64
CA LEU A 19 10.41 -7.97 -33.93
C LEU A 19 10.36 -8.96 -32.77
N GLY A 20 11.17 -8.72 -31.74
CA GLY A 20 11.02 -9.38 -30.45
C GLY A 20 9.64 -9.00 -29.91
N PRO A 21 8.73 -9.97 -29.68
CA PRO A 21 7.50 -9.65 -29.00
C PRO A 21 7.89 -9.08 -27.64
N LEU A 22 7.44 -7.86 -27.40
CA LEU A 22 7.40 -7.18 -26.11
C LEU A 22 6.72 -8.13 -25.13
N LEU A 23 7.51 -9.02 -24.54
CA LEU A 23 7.14 -9.79 -23.37
C LEU A 23 6.73 -8.74 -22.35
N LEU A 24 5.42 -8.72 -22.06
CA LEU A 24 4.85 -8.16 -20.88
C LEU A 24 5.63 -8.72 -19.69
N GLN A 25 6.71 -8.03 -19.34
CA GLN A 25 7.28 -8.07 -18.02
C GLN A 25 6.19 -7.48 -17.13
N MET A 26 5.24 -8.33 -16.73
CA MET A 26 4.63 -8.19 -15.43
C MET A 26 5.78 -8.37 -14.44
N ASP A 27 6.54 -7.29 -14.23
CA ASP A 27 7.26 -7.05 -13.01
C ASP A 27 6.23 -7.21 -11.90
N SER A 28 6.15 -8.43 -11.39
CA SER A 28 5.61 -8.70 -10.09
C SER A 28 6.53 -7.93 -9.16
N ALA A 29 6.19 -6.67 -8.93
CA ALA A 29 6.82 -5.83 -7.95
C ALA A 29 6.78 -6.63 -6.65
N LYS A 30 7.90 -7.28 -6.33
CA LYS A 30 8.29 -7.53 -4.95
C LYS A 30 8.38 -6.15 -4.35
N ALA A 31 7.25 -5.68 -3.82
CA ALA A 31 7.15 -4.37 -3.24
C ALA A 31 7.93 -4.37 -1.92
N ALA A 32 9.24 -4.18 -2.00
CA ALA A 32 9.94 -3.31 -1.06
C ALA A 32 9.48 -1.86 -1.34
N GLY A 33 8.17 -1.65 -1.37
CA GLY A 33 7.55 -0.36 -1.59
C GLY A 33 7.83 0.44 -0.34
N LYS A 34 8.69 1.45 -0.46
CA LYS A 34 8.95 2.43 0.60
C LYS A 34 7.61 2.85 1.20
N SER A 35 7.53 2.86 2.54
CA SER A 35 6.34 3.34 3.23
C SER A 35 5.96 4.73 2.72
N ASN A 36 4.66 5.04 2.66
CA ASN A 36 4.15 6.32 2.18
C ASN A 36 3.14 6.86 3.18
N TRP A 37 3.53 7.89 3.92
CA TRP A 37 2.70 8.53 4.93
C TRP A 37 1.36 9.04 4.36
N ARG A 38 1.28 9.40 3.07
CA ARG A 38 0.03 9.86 2.45
C ARG A 38 -0.99 8.73 2.35
N ILE A 39 -0.53 7.51 2.06
CA ILE A 39 -1.39 6.32 2.05
C ILE A 39 -1.85 6.02 3.49
N GLY A 40 -0.93 6.05 4.45
CA GLY A 40 -1.25 5.90 5.87
C GLY A 40 -2.26 6.92 6.38
N ARG A 41 -2.14 8.19 5.97
CA ARG A 41 -3.10 9.26 6.31
C ARG A 41 -4.51 8.93 5.84
N VAL A 42 -4.64 8.49 4.58
CA VAL A 42 -5.94 8.13 4.01
C VAL A 42 -6.52 6.91 4.73
N TYR A 43 -5.71 5.88 4.99
CA TYR A 43 -6.14 4.71 5.75
C TYR A 43 -6.60 5.10 7.16
N ASN A 44 -5.82 5.93 7.85
CA ASN A 44 -6.18 6.44 9.17
C ASN A 44 -7.50 7.21 9.15
N ARG A 45 -7.70 8.12 8.20
CA ARG A 45 -8.92 8.94 8.12
C ARG A 45 -10.18 8.12 7.81
N LEU A 46 -10.09 7.17 6.88
CA LEU A 46 -11.24 6.47 6.33
C LEU A 46 -11.55 5.13 7.01
N ILE A 47 -10.55 4.50 7.63
CA ILE A 47 -10.69 3.19 8.27
C ILE A 47 -10.57 3.34 9.79
N CYS A 48 -9.40 3.73 10.29
CA CYS A 48 -9.16 3.79 11.74
C CYS A 48 -10.11 4.79 12.43
N ASN A 49 -10.12 6.04 11.96
CA ASN A 49 -10.96 7.09 12.54
C ASN A 49 -12.45 6.94 12.24
N ASN A 50 -12.86 6.01 11.38
CA ASN A 50 -14.29 5.68 11.26
C ASN A 50 -14.76 4.99 12.54
N CYS A 51 -14.07 3.92 12.96
CA CYS A 51 -14.36 3.21 14.21
C CYS A 51 -14.03 4.06 15.45
N HIS A 52 -12.88 4.73 15.49
CA HIS A 52 -12.51 5.53 16.67
C HIS A 52 -13.48 6.69 16.96
N ARG A 53 -14.13 7.24 15.92
CA ARG A 53 -15.23 8.21 16.10
C ARG A 53 -16.52 7.57 16.59
N GLN A 54 -16.92 6.45 15.98
CA GLN A 54 -18.20 5.78 16.27
C GLN A 54 -18.22 5.12 17.65
N ASP A 55 -17.18 4.36 17.98
CA ASP A 55 -17.14 3.52 19.19
C ASP A 55 -16.31 4.16 20.31
N GLY A 56 -15.31 4.97 19.96
CA GLY A 56 -14.39 5.59 20.90
C GLY A 56 -14.65 7.06 21.20
N GLY A 57 -15.59 7.68 20.48
CA GLY A 57 -15.95 9.10 20.60
C GLY A 57 -14.83 10.09 20.28
N LYS A 58 -13.73 9.64 19.64
CA LYS A 58 -12.53 10.47 19.44
C LYS A 58 -11.83 10.21 18.11
N VAL A 59 -11.09 11.19 17.64
CA VAL A 59 -10.17 11.04 16.51
C VAL A 59 -8.77 10.77 17.04
N ILE A 60 -8.10 9.77 16.48
CA ILE A 60 -6.67 9.53 16.71
C ILE A 60 -5.86 10.35 15.71
N SER A 61 -4.97 11.19 16.23
CA SER A 61 -4.09 12.08 15.48
C SER A 61 -2.62 11.79 15.80
N PRO A 62 -1.71 11.84 14.81
CA PRO A 62 -0.27 11.69 15.04
C PRO A 62 0.31 12.67 16.07
N ILE A 63 -0.23 13.88 16.19
CA ILE A 63 0.30 14.88 17.14
C ILE A 63 0.09 14.51 18.62
N ASN A 64 -0.74 13.51 18.91
CA ASN A 64 -1.09 13.14 20.28
C ASN A 64 0.09 12.51 21.04
N ARG A 65 1.15 12.07 20.35
CA ARG A 65 2.31 11.42 20.95
C ARG A 65 3.61 11.78 20.24
N THR A 66 4.75 11.48 20.88
CA THR A 66 6.08 11.60 20.28
C THR A 66 6.35 10.48 19.27
N ILE A 67 7.40 10.61 18.45
CA ILE A 67 7.89 9.54 17.58
C ILE A 67 8.20 8.29 18.39
N ALA A 68 8.86 8.44 19.55
CA ALA A 68 9.23 7.33 20.41
C ALA A 68 7.99 6.60 20.95
N ASP A 69 7.00 7.35 21.41
CA ASP A 69 5.74 6.79 21.91
C ASP A 69 4.96 6.05 20.81
N TRP A 70 4.93 6.57 19.59
CA TRP A 70 4.29 5.89 18.46
C TRP A 70 5.02 4.60 18.09
N LYS A 71 6.35 4.63 18.02
CA LYS A 71 7.16 3.42 17.77
C LYS A 71 6.88 2.36 18.84
N ALA A 72 6.85 2.74 20.12
CA ALA A 72 6.53 1.83 21.21
C ALA A 72 5.10 1.26 21.10
N TYR A 73 4.11 2.11 20.77
CA TYR A 73 2.73 1.68 20.56
C TYR A 73 2.62 0.62 19.45
N PHE A 74 3.19 0.88 18.26
CA PHE A 74 3.14 -0.06 17.14
C PHE A 74 3.98 -1.33 17.39
N ALA A 75 5.09 -1.22 18.11
CA ALA A 75 5.92 -2.36 18.50
C ALA A 75 5.20 -3.27 19.52
N SER A 76 4.41 -2.70 20.44
CA SER A 76 3.62 -3.48 21.38
C SER A 76 2.51 -4.29 20.70
N ASP A 77 2.08 -3.86 19.51
CA ASP A 77 0.96 -4.44 18.76
C ASP A 77 -0.31 -4.59 19.60
N VAL A 78 -0.60 -3.65 20.50
CA VAL A 78 -1.79 -3.67 21.35
C VAL A 78 -2.81 -2.62 20.92
N HIS A 79 -4.01 -3.07 20.56
CA HIS A 79 -5.20 -2.26 20.27
C HIS A 79 -6.32 -2.59 21.27
N LYS A 80 -6.12 -2.14 22.52
CA LYS A 80 -7.11 -2.33 23.58
C LYS A 80 -8.18 -1.23 23.53
N THR A 81 -9.41 -1.63 23.25
CA THR A 81 -10.63 -0.94 23.71
C THR A 81 -11.50 -1.97 24.44
N ALA A 82 -12.08 -1.56 25.56
CA ALA A 82 -12.95 -2.41 26.37
C ALA A 82 -14.07 -3.04 25.52
N GLY A 83 -14.13 -4.37 25.51
CA GLY A 83 -15.34 -5.13 25.22
C GLY A 83 -15.62 -5.61 23.78
N LYS A 84 -14.95 -5.14 22.70
CA LYS A 84 -15.36 -5.54 21.32
C LYS A 84 -14.27 -5.73 20.26
N ALA A 85 -13.01 -5.39 20.53
CA ALA A 85 -11.94 -5.29 19.52
C ALA A 85 -10.91 -6.43 19.62
N LYS A 86 -10.45 -6.99 18.49
CA LYS A 86 -9.27 -7.87 18.46
C LYS A 86 -8.09 -7.08 19.00
N PRO A 87 -7.25 -7.64 19.90
CA PRO A 87 -6.32 -6.84 20.69
C PRO A 87 -5.09 -6.37 19.92
N SER A 88 -4.98 -6.58 18.61
CA SER A 88 -3.78 -6.33 17.80
C SER A 88 -3.97 -5.19 16.81
N VAL A 89 -2.99 -4.28 16.73
CA VAL A 89 -2.99 -3.21 15.73
C VAL A 89 -2.80 -3.81 14.33
N ARG A 90 -1.93 -4.82 14.21
CA ARG A 90 -1.69 -5.58 12.97
C ARG A 90 -2.94 -6.26 12.44
N TYR A 91 -3.85 -6.72 13.30
CA TYR A 91 -5.15 -7.20 12.84
C TYR A 91 -5.89 -6.10 12.05
N TYR A 92 -5.92 -4.85 12.55
CA TYR A 92 -6.65 -3.75 11.92
C TYR A 92 -6.01 -3.18 10.64
N THR A 93 -4.76 -3.56 10.34
CA THR A 93 -4.09 -3.27 9.07
C THR A 93 -4.05 -4.49 8.14
N SER A 94 -4.50 -5.65 8.61
CA SER A 94 -4.45 -6.91 7.87
C SER A 94 -5.43 -6.95 6.70
N ARG A 95 -5.19 -7.85 5.74
CA ARG A 95 -6.11 -8.13 4.65
C ARG A 95 -7.37 -8.76 5.19
N GLU A 96 -7.27 -9.63 6.20
CA GLU A 96 -8.42 -10.24 6.88
C GLU A 96 -9.42 -9.17 7.36
N TYR A 97 -8.94 -8.16 8.08
CA TYR A 97 -9.81 -7.08 8.55
C TYR A 97 -10.37 -6.26 7.38
N ARG A 98 -9.53 -5.88 6.41
CA ARG A 98 -9.97 -5.11 5.23
C ARG A 98 -11.03 -5.85 4.42
N GLU A 99 -10.91 -7.17 4.26
CA GLU A 99 -11.92 -8.03 3.65
C GLU A 99 -13.23 -8.00 4.46
N SER A 100 -13.15 -8.09 5.79
CA SER A 100 -14.33 -8.11 6.67
C SER A 100 -15.19 -6.84 6.59
N ILE A 101 -14.58 -5.69 6.24
CA ILE A 101 -15.27 -4.40 6.17
C ILE A 101 -15.45 -3.85 4.74
N LYS A 102 -15.01 -4.56 3.68
CA LYS A 102 -15.00 -4.04 2.30
C LYS A 102 -16.40 -3.66 1.78
N HIS A 103 -17.44 -4.35 2.24
CA HIS A 103 -18.83 -4.05 1.86
C HIS A 103 -19.39 -2.83 2.60
N LYS A 104 -18.80 -2.44 3.72
CA LYS A 104 -19.16 -1.25 4.51
C LYS A 104 -18.24 -0.06 4.23
N SER A 105 -17.09 -0.27 3.60
CA SER A 105 -16.10 0.76 3.28
C SER A 105 -15.49 0.53 1.89
N LYS A 106 -15.86 1.38 0.93
CA LYS A 106 -15.22 1.42 -0.41
C LYS A 106 -13.71 1.65 -0.32
N ALA A 107 -13.24 2.33 0.73
CA ALA A 107 -11.82 2.53 0.98
C ALA A 107 -11.14 1.20 1.33
N ALA A 108 -11.74 0.36 2.19
CA ALA A 108 -11.17 -0.93 2.55
C ALA A 108 -11.02 -1.84 1.33
N ALA A 109 -12.01 -1.88 0.43
CA ALA A 109 -11.92 -2.60 -0.84
C ALA A 109 -10.71 -2.14 -1.69
N LYS A 110 -10.48 -0.82 -1.81
CA LYS A 110 -9.34 -0.26 -2.56
C LYS A 110 -7.99 -0.59 -1.94
N PHE A 111 -7.93 -0.84 -0.63
CA PHE A 111 -6.70 -1.16 0.08
C PHE A 111 -6.34 -2.65 0.06
N LEU A 112 -7.19 -3.55 -0.45
CA LEU A 112 -6.89 -4.99 -0.55
C LEU A 112 -5.66 -5.32 -1.41
N LYS A 113 -5.27 -4.41 -2.30
CA LYS A 113 -4.07 -4.56 -3.15
C LYS A 113 -2.75 -4.50 -2.40
N PHE A 114 -2.74 -4.00 -1.15
CA PHE A 114 -1.52 -3.87 -0.37
C PHE A 114 -1.34 -5.07 0.56
N PRO A 115 -0.17 -5.74 0.54
CA PRO A 115 0.21 -6.71 1.56
C PRO A 115 0.11 -6.14 2.98
N ASP A 116 0.00 -7.01 3.98
CA ASP A 116 -0.27 -6.62 5.37
C ASP A 116 0.87 -5.84 5.99
N ASP A 117 2.11 -6.27 5.74
CA ASP A 117 3.33 -5.58 6.15
C ASP A 117 3.45 -4.20 5.50
N VAL A 118 3.16 -4.10 4.20
CA VAL A 118 3.18 -2.84 3.46
C VAL A 118 2.11 -1.86 3.98
N MET A 119 0.90 -2.34 4.24
CA MET A 119 -0.17 -1.51 4.79
C MET A 119 0.15 -1.03 6.21
N THR A 120 0.69 -1.92 7.04
CA THR A 120 1.15 -1.58 8.39
C THR A 120 2.25 -0.52 8.33
N ALA A 121 3.22 -0.67 7.43
CA ALA A 121 4.30 0.29 7.26
C ALA A 121 3.80 1.67 6.82
N HIS A 122 2.82 1.73 5.91
CA HIS A 122 2.19 3.00 5.53
C HIS A 122 1.53 3.72 6.72
N VAL A 123 0.82 2.97 7.57
CA VAL A 123 0.17 3.53 8.77
C VAL A 123 1.21 4.03 9.77
N ILE A 124 2.23 3.23 10.09
CA ILE A 124 3.32 3.62 11.00
C ILE A 124 4.00 4.90 10.51
N GLU A 125 4.35 4.96 9.23
CA GLU A 125 4.99 6.12 8.60
C GLU A 125 4.16 7.39 8.76
N PHE A 126 2.84 7.31 8.62
CA PHE A 126 1.95 8.45 8.84
C PHE A 126 2.01 8.97 10.28
N TYR A 127 2.01 8.07 11.27
CA TYR A 127 2.08 8.45 12.67
C TYR A 127 3.43 9.03 13.08
N ILE A 128 4.53 8.49 12.54
CA ILE A 128 5.88 9.02 12.78
C ILE A 128 6.03 10.39 12.10
N HIS A 129 5.63 10.50 10.83
CA HIS A 129 5.74 11.74 10.05
C HIS A 129 4.96 12.91 10.67
N GLY A 130 3.81 12.64 11.29
CA GLY A 130 2.96 13.67 11.91
C GLY A 130 3.13 13.81 13.43
N ALA A 131 4.09 13.11 14.04
CA ALA A 131 4.26 13.06 15.49
C ALA A 131 4.52 14.44 16.11
N LYS A 132 4.25 14.58 17.42
CA LYS A 132 4.37 15.84 18.18
C LYS A 132 5.73 16.54 18.01
N ASP A 133 6.78 15.74 17.99
CA ASP A 133 8.20 16.10 17.93
C ASP A 133 8.84 15.77 16.57
N SER A 134 8.02 15.53 15.54
CA SER A 134 8.51 15.45 14.15
C SER A 134 8.78 16.84 13.58
N ASP A 135 9.50 16.90 12.47
CA ASP A 135 9.70 18.13 11.69
C ASP A 135 8.39 18.62 11.02
N THR A 136 7.38 17.75 10.92
CA THR A 136 6.10 17.99 10.25
C THR A 136 4.90 17.61 11.14
N PRO A 137 4.79 18.16 12.36
CA PRO A 137 3.77 17.75 13.32
C PRO A 137 2.37 18.06 12.78
N ALA A 138 1.44 17.11 12.94
CA ALA A 138 0.06 17.22 12.42
C ALA A 138 -0.82 18.17 13.26
N ARG A 139 -0.53 19.49 13.21
CA ARG A 139 -1.16 20.52 14.07
C ARG A 139 -2.57 20.97 13.65
N CYS A 140 -2.93 20.84 12.38
CA CYS A 140 -4.26 21.20 11.84
C CYS A 140 -4.78 20.06 10.95
N GLN A 141 -5.84 19.36 11.36
CA GLN A 141 -6.52 18.34 10.53
C GLN A 141 -8.03 18.34 10.72
#